data_AF-A0A357T9L7-F1
#
_entry.id   AF-A0A357T9L7-F1
#
_cell.length_a   1.000
_cell.length_b   1.000
_cell.length_c   1.000
_cell.angle_alpha   90.00
_cell.angle_beta   90.00
_cell.angle_gamma   90.00
#
_symmetry.space_group_name_H-M   'P 1'
#
loop_
_entity.id
_entity.type
_entity.pdbx_description
1 polymer ?
#
loop_
_entity_poly.entity_id
_entity_poly.type
_entity_poly.pdbx_seq_one_letter_code
_entity_poly.pdbx_strand_id
1 'polypeptide(L)'
;MKFDPNHQPYASERLTLGAANGVVATGNPLAAQAGLEMLKKGGNAVDAAIAAAACLTVVEPTANGIGSDNFALVWMKEKLYGMNANGPSPASISLKEIQKNHEKMPVHGWTPVTVPGAPAGWASLSERFGSLSLLECLTPAIDYAEKGFPVGAHTALMWQRAVEKYQEIFQGKPEYEEWFKTFTFDGKAPEPFQIVKLPHHGKTLRLIGETNGRAFYEGVLAEAMEEDALAHGGYLRKSDLAEFKASFVTPLSVDYRGVEVVELPPSGQGMVALMALNIFKNFSVEDRDATYYHRMFESMKMAFADGMHYITDPAQMKASPEALLKEAYGTMRSLEIEEKAKIFTHEDPSKSGTVYLNTADKEGNMVSMIQSNYMGFGSGIVVKDTGISLQNRGADFSLDENHVNVLAPKKKTYHTIIPGMLLKEGKALAVFGVMGGYMQPQGHFQVVSNLIDFHLNPQMALDAPRWQWIKEKAFMVEPAFDQEALEALREKGHEVKIEKDRSHFGRGQIIVKLENGAYAAGCESRTDSNLAVY
;
A
#
# COMPACT_ATOMS: atom_id res chain seq x y z
N MET A 1 35.55 7.10 7.18
CA MET A 1 35.36 7.14 5.71
C MET A 1 34.14 8.02 5.44
N LYS A 2 34.20 8.97 4.51
CA LYS A 2 33.03 9.79 4.11
C LYS A 2 32.57 9.30 2.74
N PHE A 3 31.30 8.93 2.61
CA PHE A 3 30.66 8.55 1.35
C PHE A 3 29.21 9.06 1.37
N ASP A 4 28.65 9.33 0.19
CA ASP A 4 27.23 9.63 0.04
C ASP A 4 26.49 8.34 -0.35
N PRO A 5 25.64 7.78 0.52
CA PRO A 5 24.94 6.53 0.21
C PRO A 5 23.88 6.67 -0.89
N ASN A 6 23.43 7.89 -1.19
CA ASN A 6 22.39 8.14 -2.20
C ASN A 6 22.97 8.42 -3.60
N HIS A 7 24.29 8.63 -3.72
CA HIS A 7 24.93 8.84 -5.01
C HIS A 7 25.35 7.52 -5.66
N GLN A 8 24.60 7.11 -6.69
CA GLN A 8 24.83 5.88 -7.46
C GLN A 8 25.26 6.23 -8.90
N PRO A 9 26.57 6.43 -9.17
CA PRO A 9 27.05 6.89 -10.48
C PRO A 9 27.06 5.80 -11.56
N TYR A 10 26.87 4.54 -11.20
CA TYR A 10 26.85 3.40 -12.11
C TYR A 10 25.50 2.70 -12.05
N ALA A 11 25.07 2.15 -13.18
CA ALA A 11 23.92 1.25 -13.20
C ALA A 11 24.22 -0.01 -12.36
N SER A 12 23.21 -0.51 -11.67
CA SER A 12 23.26 -1.75 -10.92
C SER A 12 22.16 -2.67 -11.45
N GLU A 13 22.47 -3.96 -11.54
CA GLU A 13 21.54 -4.99 -11.96
C GLU A 13 21.25 -5.91 -10.79
N ARG A 14 19.97 -6.27 -10.62
CA ARG A 14 19.55 -7.32 -9.69
C ARG A 14 19.13 -8.55 -10.48
N LEU A 15 19.54 -9.71 -10.00
CA LEU A 15 19.08 -10.99 -10.54
C LEU A 15 17.81 -11.43 -9.80
N THR A 16 16.94 -12.15 -10.50
CA THR A 16 15.86 -12.90 -9.85
C THR A 16 16.46 -13.94 -8.90
N LEU A 17 15.92 -14.04 -7.68
CA LEU A 17 16.36 -15.03 -6.70
C LEU A 17 15.43 -16.25 -6.67
N GLY A 18 16.01 -17.43 -6.46
CA GLY A 18 15.28 -18.68 -6.27
C GLY A 18 15.23 -19.11 -4.79
N ALA A 19 14.13 -19.73 -4.37
CA ALA A 19 14.00 -20.33 -3.02
C ALA A 19 13.08 -21.55 -3.04
N ALA A 20 13.12 -22.37 -2.00
CA ALA A 20 12.25 -23.55 -1.88
C ALA A 20 11.45 -23.58 -0.58
N ASN A 21 12.03 -23.13 0.53
CA ASN A 21 11.40 -23.25 1.85
C ASN A 21 10.74 -21.96 2.33
N GLY A 22 11.10 -20.83 1.72
CA GLY A 22 10.31 -19.62 1.83
C GLY A 22 10.98 -18.38 1.28
N VAL A 23 10.17 -17.34 1.09
CA VAL A 23 10.59 -16.03 0.59
C VAL A 23 9.86 -14.96 1.38
N VAL A 24 10.56 -13.87 1.69
CA VAL A 24 9.98 -12.61 2.17
C VAL A 24 10.55 -11.49 1.31
N ALA A 25 9.69 -10.73 0.64
CA ALA A 25 10.07 -9.56 -0.14
C ALA A 25 9.35 -8.31 0.38
N THR A 26 10.10 -7.24 0.64
CA THR A 26 9.55 -6.00 1.20
C THR A 26 10.47 -4.80 0.99
N GLY A 27 9.94 -3.60 1.27
CA GLY A 27 10.59 -2.29 1.18
C GLY A 27 11.83 -2.09 2.06
N ASN A 28 12.05 -2.96 3.05
CA ASN A 28 13.10 -2.80 4.05
C ASN A 28 13.82 -4.13 4.39
N PRO A 29 15.16 -4.16 4.43
CA PRO A 29 15.91 -5.39 4.66
C PRO A 29 15.72 -5.99 6.06
N LEU A 30 15.53 -5.15 7.08
CA LEU A 30 15.30 -5.60 8.46
C LEU A 30 13.90 -6.23 8.61
N ALA A 31 12.92 -5.69 7.89
CA ALA A 31 11.58 -6.29 7.83
C ALA A 31 11.58 -7.62 7.07
N ALA A 32 12.33 -7.73 5.97
CA ALA A 32 12.49 -9.01 5.26
C ALA A 32 13.12 -10.07 6.17
N GLN A 33 14.14 -9.69 6.94
CA GLN A 33 14.81 -10.56 7.90
C GLN A 33 13.90 -10.98 9.05
N ALA A 34 13.05 -10.08 9.57
CA ALA A 34 12.07 -10.40 10.61
C ALA A 34 11.07 -11.48 10.15
N GLY A 35 10.57 -11.38 8.92
CA GLY A 35 9.70 -12.42 8.35
C GLY A 35 10.43 -13.76 8.16
N LEU A 36 11.67 -13.71 7.65
CA LEU A 36 12.51 -14.91 7.47
C LEU A 36 12.80 -15.61 8.80
N GLU A 37 12.99 -14.85 9.87
CA GLU A 37 13.16 -15.40 11.22
C GLU A 37 11.95 -16.22 11.67
N MET A 38 10.72 -15.75 11.38
CA MET A 38 9.50 -16.50 11.72
C MET A 38 9.40 -17.80 10.92
N LEU A 39 9.72 -17.77 9.62
CA LEU A 39 9.77 -19.00 8.80
C LEU A 39 10.75 -20.02 9.38
N LYS A 40 11.94 -19.57 9.81
CA LYS A 40 12.95 -20.44 10.43
C LYS A 40 12.56 -20.96 11.81
N LYS A 41 11.70 -20.24 12.54
CA LYS A 41 11.12 -20.67 13.83
C LYS A 41 9.95 -21.64 13.68
N GLY A 42 9.59 -22.03 12.45
CA GLY A 42 8.47 -22.93 12.18
C GLY A 42 7.14 -22.22 11.91
N GLY A 43 7.15 -20.90 11.77
CA GLY A 43 6.03 -20.13 11.27
C GLY A 43 5.77 -20.37 9.78
N ASN A 44 4.57 -20.00 9.34
CA ASN A 44 4.14 -20.07 7.95
C ASN A 44 4.20 -18.68 7.27
N ALA A 45 3.77 -18.61 6.00
CA ALA A 45 3.79 -17.36 5.23
C ALA A 45 3.01 -16.21 5.91
N VAL A 46 1.94 -16.49 6.65
CA VAL A 46 1.17 -15.49 7.39
C VAL A 46 1.94 -14.97 8.60
N ASP A 47 2.59 -15.85 9.38
CA ASP A 47 3.44 -15.44 10.50
C ASP A 47 4.58 -14.52 10.03
N ALA A 48 5.22 -14.90 8.92
CA ALA A 48 6.26 -14.11 8.28
C ALA A 48 5.76 -12.74 7.79
N ALA A 49 4.55 -12.72 7.21
CA ALA A 49 3.92 -11.48 6.74
C ALA A 49 3.66 -10.52 7.90
N ILE A 50 3.08 -11.01 9.01
CA ILE A 50 2.79 -10.21 10.22
C ILE A 50 4.09 -9.65 10.81
N ALA A 51 5.13 -10.47 10.94
CA ALA A 51 6.42 -10.03 11.48
C ALA A 51 7.07 -8.93 10.61
N ALA A 52 7.04 -9.10 9.29
CA ALA A 52 7.53 -8.08 8.36
C ALA A 52 6.71 -6.79 8.45
N ALA A 53 5.38 -6.88 8.50
CA ALA A 53 4.48 -5.72 8.62
C ALA A 53 4.71 -4.90 9.89
N ALA A 54 4.76 -5.58 11.04
CA ALA A 54 5.01 -4.94 12.31
C ALA A 54 6.42 -4.33 12.37
N CYS A 55 7.41 -5.00 11.78
CA CYS A 55 8.76 -4.44 11.67
C CYS A 55 8.73 -3.14 10.87
N LEU A 56 8.02 -3.09 9.73
CA LEU A 56 7.90 -1.88 8.92
C LEU A 56 7.29 -0.68 9.67
N THR A 57 6.47 -0.88 10.71
CA THR A 57 5.98 0.26 11.53
C THR A 57 7.07 0.91 12.38
N VAL A 58 8.23 0.25 12.51
CA VAL A 58 9.38 0.70 13.29
C VAL A 58 10.51 1.16 12.36
N VAL A 59 10.86 0.35 11.36
CA VAL A 59 12.05 0.58 10.52
C VAL A 59 11.78 1.45 9.29
N GLU A 60 10.51 1.69 8.93
CA GLU A 60 10.11 2.56 7.83
C GLU A 60 8.91 3.46 8.22
N PRO A 61 9.01 4.26 9.30
CA PRO A 61 7.89 5.06 9.80
C PRO A 61 7.49 6.20 8.85
N THR A 62 8.35 6.51 7.88
CA THR A 62 8.08 7.48 6.81
C THR A 62 6.96 7.08 5.87
N ALA A 63 6.49 5.84 5.92
CA ALA A 63 5.45 5.32 5.02
C ALA A 63 4.40 4.43 5.73
N ASN A 64 4.52 4.27 7.05
CA ASN A 64 3.75 3.28 7.81
C ASN A 64 3.75 3.62 9.32
N GLY A 65 2.81 3.06 10.07
CA GLY A 65 2.76 3.22 11.52
C GLY A 65 1.88 2.16 12.20
N ILE A 66 1.92 2.10 13.53
CA ILE A 66 1.03 1.21 14.29
C ILE A 66 -0.44 1.63 14.09
N GLY A 67 -0.69 2.91 13.87
CA GLY A 67 -2.01 3.49 13.59
C GLY A 67 -2.43 3.46 12.12
N SER A 68 -1.91 2.52 11.32
CA SER A 68 -2.27 2.31 9.91
C SER A 68 -3.51 1.41 9.73
N ASP A 69 -4.01 1.30 8.49
CA ASP A 69 -4.89 0.21 8.03
C ASP A 69 -4.11 -0.92 7.36
N ASN A 70 -4.73 -2.10 7.19
CA ASN A 70 -4.09 -3.30 6.62
C ASN A 70 -5.03 -4.08 5.68
N PHE A 71 -4.47 -4.62 4.60
CA PHE A 71 -5.17 -5.42 3.59
C PHE A 71 -4.29 -6.60 3.16
N ALA A 72 -4.90 -7.77 2.95
CA ALA A 72 -4.16 -8.96 2.54
C ALA A 72 -4.97 -9.88 1.62
N LEU A 73 -4.29 -10.45 0.62
CA LEU A 73 -4.72 -11.68 -0.05
C LEU A 73 -3.85 -12.83 0.46
N VAL A 74 -4.50 -13.91 0.90
CA VAL A 74 -3.86 -15.07 1.51
C VAL A 74 -4.24 -16.31 0.73
N TRP A 75 -3.25 -16.98 0.14
CA TRP A 75 -3.38 -18.33 -0.37
C TRP A 75 -2.87 -19.30 0.70
N MET A 76 -3.78 -20.08 1.27
CA MET A 76 -3.46 -21.00 2.37
C MET A 76 -4.22 -22.31 2.15
N LYS A 77 -3.52 -23.45 2.23
CA LYS A 77 -4.14 -24.78 2.09
C LYS A 77 -5.05 -24.88 0.85
N GLU A 78 -4.51 -24.44 -0.29
CA GLU A 78 -5.16 -24.44 -1.61
C GLU A 78 -6.46 -23.61 -1.69
N LYS A 79 -6.59 -22.59 -0.84
CA LYS A 79 -7.73 -21.68 -0.83
C LYS A 79 -7.29 -20.23 -0.77
N LEU A 80 -8.00 -19.39 -1.50
CA LEU A 80 -7.86 -17.94 -1.52
C LEU A 80 -8.75 -17.30 -0.44
N TYR A 81 -8.19 -16.36 0.30
CA TYR A 81 -8.87 -15.52 1.28
C TYR A 81 -8.50 -14.06 1.08
N GLY A 82 -9.47 -13.16 1.23
CA GLY A 82 -9.22 -11.72 1.34
C GLY A 82 -9.45 -11.24 2.77
N MET A 83 -8.49 -10.50 3.34
CA MET A 83 -8.64 -9.80 4.62
C MET A 83 -8.67 -8.30 4.37
N ASN A 84 -9.67 -7.64 4.95
CA ASN A 84 -9.89 -6.21 4.88
C ASN A 84 -9.96 -5.64 6.30
N ALA A 85 -8.93 -4.91 6.70
CA ALA A 85 -8.89 -4.16 7.94
C ALA A 85 -8.90 -2.65 7.63
N ASN A 86 -9.88 -2.22 6.84
CA ASN A 86 -10.22 -0.82 6.61
C ASN A 86 -11.12 -0.30 7.73
N GLY A 87 -10.62 0.59 8.57
CA GLY A 87 -11.43 1.19 9.62
C GLY A 87 -12.28 2.37 9.13
N PRO A 88 -13.55 2.45 9.57
CA PRO A 88 -14.45 3.52 9.15
C PRO A 88 -14.11 4.86 9.80
N SER A 89 -14.72 5.92 9.29
CA SER A 89 -14.78 7.22 9.96
C SER A 89 -15.45 7.11 11.34
N PRO A 90 -15.05 7.94 12.32
CA PRO A 90 -15.67 7.94 13.64
C PRO A 90 -17.19 8.18 13.58
N ALA A 91 -17.95 7.62 14.52
CA ALA A 91 -19.41 7.79 14.56
C ALA A 91 -19.85 9.25 14.80
N SER A 92 -19.00 10.05 15.44
CA SER A 92 -19.30 11.43 15.81
C SER A 92 -18.96 12.47 14.72
N ILE A 93 -18.26 12.07 13.65
CA ILE A 93 -17.85 13.01 12.60
C ILE A 93 -19.05 13.43 11.74
N SER A 94 -19.10 14.70 11.34
CA SER A 94 -20.23 15.25 10.59
C SER A 94 -19.73 16.11 9.43
N LEU A 95 -20.22 15.81 8.21
CA LEU A 95 -19.95 16.61 7.02
C LEU A 95 -20.20 18.11 7.27
N LYS A 96 -21.34 18.44 7.86
CA LYS A 96 -21.73 19.83 8.15
C LYS A 96 -20.77 20.53 9.11
N GLU A 97 -20.24 19.81 10.11
CA GLU A 97 -19.31 20.40 11.05
C GLU A 97 -17.94 20.64 10.42
N ILE A 98 -17.47 19.71 9.57
CA ILE A 98 -16.20 19.88 8.85
C ILE A 98 -16.28 21.05 7.84
N GLN A 99 -17.39 21.14 7.09
CA GLN A 99 -17.60 22.19 6.09
C GLN A 99 -17.63 23.61 6.67
N LYS A 100 -17.88 23.79 7.98
CA LYS A 100 -17.82 25.12 8.62
C LYS A 100 -16.42 25.73 8.58
N ASN A 101 -15.39 24.90 8.59
CA ASN A 101 -13.99 25.34 8.74
C ASN A 101 -13.10 24.91 7.57
N HIS A 102 -13.61 24.07 6.65
CA HIS A 102 -12.81 23.45 5.61
C HIS A 102 -13.57 23.33 4.28
N GLU A 103 -12.95 23.83 3.20
CA GLU A 103 -13.44 23.61 1.82
C GLU A 103 -13.10 22.20 1.31
N LYS A 104 -12.00 21.63 1.78
CA LYS A 104 -11.52 20.26 1.48
C LYS A 104 -11.10 19.57 2.76
N MET A 105 -11.17 18.24 2.80
CA MET A 105 -10.71 17.49 3.97
C MET A 105 -9.26 17.86 4.33
N PRO A 106 -8.97 18.24 5.58
CA PRO A 106 -7.60 18.51 6.02
C PRO A 106 -6.79 17.22 5.98
N VAL A 107 -5.50 17.34 5.65
CA VAL A 107 -4.58 16.19 5.54
C VAL A 107 -3.85 15.87 6.84
N HIS A 108 -3.85 16.78 7.82
CA HIS A 108 -3.16 16.61 9.11
C HIS A 108 -4.13 16.88 10.27
N GLY A 109 -3.73 16.47 11.47
CA GLY A 109 -4.52 16.60 12.69
C GLY A 109 -5.48 15.43 12.91
N TRP A 110 -6.35 15.54 13.91
CA TRP A 110 -7.30 14.46 14.23
C TRP A 110 -8.45 14.30 13.24
N THR A 111 -8.83 15.34 12.52
CA THR A 111 -9.98 15.33 11.60
C THR A 111 -9.93 14.22 10.53
N PRO A 112 -8.81 13.96 9.83
CA PRO A 112 -8.73 12.88 8.85
C PRO A 112 -8.45 11.49 9.46
N VAL A 113 -8.38 11.34 10.79
CA VAL A 113 -8.12 10.04 11.42
C VAL A 113 -9.40 9.20 11.38
N THR A 114 -9.34 8.05 10.72
CA THR A 114 -10.32 6.98 10.81
C THR A 114 -9.84 5.92 11.81
N VAL A 115 -10.69 4.95 12.16
CA VAL A 115 -10.29 3.84 13.04
C VAL A 115 -9.07 3.11 12.46
N PRO A 116 -7.94 2.96 13.19
CA PRO A 116 -6.79 2.23 12.66
C PRO A 116 -7.02 0.71 12.60
N GLY A 117 -6.84 0.11 11.43
CA GLY A 117 -7.13 -1.31 11.22
C GLY A 117 -5.97 -2.29 11.30
N ALA A 118 -4.72 -1.84 11.22
CA ALA A 118 -3.56 -2.74 11.08
C ALA A 118 -3.40 -3.74 12.24
N PRO A 119 -3.47 -3.32 13.53
CA PRO A 119 -3.40 -4.26 14.65
C PRO A 119 -4.50 -5.34 14.64
N ALA A 120 -5.74 -5.00 14.28
CA ALA A 120 -6.81 -5.98 14.14
C ALA A 120 -6.55 -6.94 12.98
N GLY A 121 -6.00 -6.44 11.87
CA GLY A 121 -5.60 -7.26 10.73
C GLY A 121 -4.54 -8.30 11.13
N TRP A 122 -3.50 -7.89 11.85
CA TRP A 122 -2.47 -8.81 12.35
C TRP A 122 -3.06 -9.86 13.29
N ALA A 123 -3.86 -9.44 14.26
CA ALA A 123 -4.50 -10.35 15.22
C ALA A 123 -5.43 -11.36 14.52
N SER A 124 -6.25 -10.89 13.57
CA SER A 124 -7.20 -11.75 12.84
C SER A 124 -6.51 -12.74 11.91
N LEU A 125 -5.40 -12.34 11.27
CA LEU A 125 -4.57 -13.23 10.45
C LEU A 125 -3.85 -14.27 11.31
N SER A 126 -3.27 -13.85 12.45
CA SER A 126 -2.62 -14.74 13.41
C SER A 126 -3.61 -15.76 13.98
N GLU A 127 -4.78 -15.33 14.44
CA GLU A 127 -5.81 -16.22 14.98
C GLU A 127 -6.29 -17.26 13.96
N ARG A 128 -6.48 -16.83 12.69
CA ARG A 128 -7.06 -17.71 11.67
C ARG A 128 -6.05 -18.64 11.03
N PHE A 129 -4.82 -18.19 10.84
CA PHE A 129 -3.83 -18.88 10.00
C PHE A 129 -2.46 -19.05 10.65
N GLY A 130 -2.16 -18.38 11.75
CA GLY A 130 -0.82 -18.38 12.35
C GLY A 130 -0.42 -19.74 12.92
N SER A 131 0.86 -20.07 12.78
CA SER A 131 1.49 -21.19 13.48
C SER A 131 2.23 -20.74 14.74
N LEU A 132 2.53 -19.44 14.86
CA LEU A 132 3.17 -18.82 16.02
C LEU A 132 2.19 -17.87 16.73
N SER A 133 2.46 -17.55 18.00
CA SER A 133 1.69 -16.52 18.70
C SER A 133 1.91 -15.13 18.09
N LEU A 134 0.93 -14.24 18.21
CA LEU A 134 1.09 -12.86 17.73
C LEU A 134 2.32 -12.20 18.36
N LEU A 135 2.56 -12.41 19.65
CA LEU A 135 3.74 -11.87 20.34
C LEU A 135 5.06 -12.36 19.72
N GLU A 136 5.17 -13.63 19.35
CA GLU A 136 6.35 -14.16 18.66
C GLU A 136 6.57 -13.46 17.32
N CYS A 137 5.51 -13.29 16.52
CA CYS A 137 5.57 -12.57 15.25
C CYS A 137 5.98 -11.10 15.43
N LEU A 138 5.53 -10.42 16.50
CA LEU A 138 5.88 -9.01 16.77
C LEU A 138 7.26 -8.84 17.43
N THR A 139 7.86 -9.90 17.96
CA THR A 139 9.12 -9.84 18.73
C THR A 139 10.27 -9.15 17.97
N PRO A 140 10.53 -9.43 16.68
CA PRO A 140 11.60 -8.72 15.96
C PRO A 140 11.37 -7.20 15.90
N ALA A 141 10.14 -6.76 15.68
CA ALA A 141 9.79 -5.33 15.64
C ALA A 141 10.00 -4.67 17.01
N ILE A 142 9.60 -5.36 18.09
CA ILE A 142 9.83 -4.93 19.47
C ILE A 142 11.33 -4.78 19.75
N ASP A 143 12.13 -5.78 19.35
CA ASP A 143 13.57 -5.78 19.52
C ASP A 143 14.23 -4.62 18.76
N TYR A 144 13.88 -4.39 17.49
CA TYR A 144 14.40 -3.24 16.74
C TYR A 144 13.99 -1.91 17.39
N ALA A 145 12.77 -1.79 17.90
CA ALA A 145 12.30 -0.57 18.55
C ALA A 145 13.05 -0.28 19.87
N GLU A 146 13.30 -1.30 20.70
CA GLU A 146 13.91 -1.13 22.03
C GLU A 146 15.45 -1.12 22.00
N LYS A 147 16.06 -2.01 21.20
CA LYS A 147 17.52 -2.17 21.09
C LYS A 147 18.13 -1.22 20.07
N GLY A 148 17.32 -0.80 19.10
CA GLY A 148 17.66 0.14 18.04
C GLY A 148 18.06 -0.51 16.72
N PHE A 149 18.03 0.27 15.65
CA PHE A 149 18.35 -0.17 14.30
C PHE A 149 19.01 0.94 13.49
N PRO A 150 19.88 0.61 12.51
CA PRO A 150 20.43 1.61 11.59
C PRO A 150 19.38 2.03 10.56
N VAL A 151 19.14 3.34 10.44
CA VAL A 151 18.19 3.88 9.45
C VAL A 151 18.75 3.75 8.03
N GLY A 152 17.99 3.18 7.10
CA GLY A 152 18.38 3.08 5.68
C GLY A 152 18.57 4.46 5.05
N ALA A 153 19.43 4.57 4.03
CA ALA A 153 19.76 5.86 3.43
C ALA A 153 18.57 6.54 2.75
N HIS A 154 17.74 5.78 2.04
CA HIS A 154 16.53 6.31 1.43
C HIS A 154 15.49 6.67 2.50
N THR A 155 15.33 5.85 3.53
CA THR A 155 14.44 6.15 4.67
C THR A 155 14.87 7.43 5.39
N ALA A 156 16.16 7.61 5.68
CA ALA A 156 16.70 8.83 6.29
C ALA A 156 16.40 10.07 5.44
N LEU A 157 16.56 10.00 4.11
CA LEU A 157 16.21 11.09 3.20
C LEU A 157 14.71 11.45 3.24
N MET A 158 13.83 10.45 3.25
CA MET A 158 12.37 10.69 3.37
C MET A 158 12.01 11.27 4.74
N TRP A 159 12.69 10.81 5.78
CA TRP A 159 12.50 11.29 7.15
C TRP A 159 12.93 12.74 7.30
N GLN A 160 14.07 13.12 6.71
CA GLN A 160 14.54 14.50 6.64
C GLN A 160 13.51 15.42 5.97
N ARG A 161 13.04 15.04 4.77
CA ARG A 161 12.01 15.80 4.05
C ARG A 161 10.74 15.99 4.90
N ALA A 162 10.35 14.97 5.66
CA ALA A 162 9.20 15.05 6.55
C ALA A 162 9.44 16.01 7.72
N VAL A 163 10.59 15.91 8.39
CA VAL A 163 10.95 16.81 9.51
C VAL A 163 10.99 18.27 9.05
N GLU A 164 11.65 18.56 7.92
CA GLU A 164 11.73 19.92 7.36
C GLU A 164 10.33 20.48 7.07
N LYS A 165 9.48 19.68 6.39
CA LYS A 165 8.10 20.07 6.12
C LYS A 165 7.31 20.30 7.41
N TYR A 166 7.42 19.39 8.38
CA TYR A 166 6.62 19.42 9.60
C TYR A 166 7.03 20.54 10.55
N GLN A 167 8.32 20.90 10.59
CA GLN A 167 8.79 22.09 11.30
C GLN A 167 8.08 23.37 10.82
N GLU A 168 7.78 23.47 9.52
CA GLU A 168 7.03 24.58 8.95
C GLU A 168 5.53 24.50 9.30
N ILE A 169 4.88 23.35 9.07
CA ILE A 169 3.42 23.24 9.15
C ILE A 169 2.86 23.02 10.56
N PHE A 170 3.66 22.48 11.49
CA PHE A 170 3.26 22.13 12.86
C PHE A 170 3.81 23.09 13.92
N GLN A 171 4.49 24.16 13.52
CA GLN A 171 5.06 25.13 14.45
C GLN A 171 4.01 25.70 15.41
N GLY A 172 4.26 25.61 16.71
CA GLY A 172 3.42 26.20 17.77
C GLY A 172 2.08 25.49 18.00
N LYS A 173 1.93 24.25 17.51
CA LYS A 173 0.70 23.46 17.61
C LYS A 173 0.90 22.26 18.55
N PRO A 174 0.32 22.30 19.78
CA PRO A 174 0.55 21.28 20.81
C PRO A 174 0.24 19.85 20.38
N GLU A 175 -0.75 19.65 19.50
CA GLU A 175 -1.20 18.34 19.04
C GLU A 175 -0.14 17.55 18.25
N TYR A 176 0.94 18.20 17.81
CA TYR A 176 2.05 17.57 17.07
C TYR A 176 3.35 17.46 17.89
N GLU A 177 3.38 17.91 19.14
CA GLU A 177 4.60 17.89 19.97
C GLU A 177 5.16 16.47 20.15
N GLU A 178 4.28 15.48 20.35
CA GLU A 178 4.69 14.08 20.51
C GLU A 178 5.33 13.52 19.22
N TRP A 179 4.93 14.01 18.04
CA TRP A 179 5.56 13.62 16.78
C TRP A 179 7.04 14.01 16.76
N PHE A 180 7.36 15.26 17.11
CA PHE A 180 8.74 15.72 17.17
C PHE A 180 9.55 14.98 18.25
N LYS A 181 8.97 14.76 19.42
CA LYS A 181 9.61 13.99 20.50
C LYS A 181 9.90 12.54 20.10
N THR A 182 9.03 11.94 19.30
CA THR A 182 9.15 10.54 18.87
C THR A 182 10.11 10.36 17.70
N PHE A 183 10.05 11.26 16.72
CA PHE A 183 10.70 11.07 15.42
C PHE A 183 11.83 12.07 15.12
N THR A 184 12.24 12.89 16.10
CA THR A 184 13.47 13.68 15.98
C THR A 184 14.48 13.30 17.05
N PHE A 185 15.76 13.39 16.67
CA PHE A 185 16.91 13.11 17.52
C PHE A 185 17.72 14.40 17.59
N ASP A 186 17.76 15.02 18.77
CA ASP A 186 18.29 16.37 18.97
C ASP A 186 17.63 17.42 18.06
N GLY A 187 16.31 17.28 17.83
CA GLY A 187 15.51 18.18 17.00
C GLY A 187 15.68 18.02 15.49
N LYS A 188 16.40 16.98 15.05
CA LYS A 188 16.67 16.69 13.63
C LYS A 188 16.18 15.30 13.23
N ALA A 189 15.99 15.09 11.92
CA ALA A 189 15.84 13.75 11.36
C ALA A 189 17.11 12.93 11.58
N PRO A 190 17.02 11.59 11.64
CA PRO A 190 18.20 10.75 11.73
C PRO A 190 19.02 10.80 10.43
N GLU A 191 20.34 10.78 10.59
CA GLU A 191 21.27 10.67 9.45
C GLU A 191 21.27 9.24 8.87
N PRO A 192 21.65 9.05 7.60
CA PRO A 192 21.83 7.72 7.03
C PRO A 192 22.70 6.81 7.91
N PHE A 193 22.20 5.62 8.19
CA PHE A 193 22.78 4.58 9.05
C PHE A 193 22.95 4.95 10.54
N GLN A 194 22.38 6.08 10.98
CA GLN A 194 22.28 6.37 12.42
C GLN A 194 21.47 5.29 13.11
N ILE A 195 21.97 4.80 14.26
CA ILE A 195 21.21 3.88 15.11
C ILE A 195 20.20 4.69 15.90
N VAL A 196 18.91 4.42 15.68
CA VAL A 196 17.81 5.07 16.40
C VAL A 196 17.06 4.05 17.26
N LYS A 197 16.38 4.54 18.30
CA LYS A 197 15.51 3.75 19.17
C LYS A 197 14.13 4.39 19.25
N LEU A 198 13.11 3.55 19.31
CA LEU A 198 11.70 3.94 19.40
C LEU A 198 11.03 3.19 20.56
N PRO A 199 11.44 3.42 21.82
CA PRO A 199 11.06 2.57 22.96
C PRO A 199 9.53 2.50 23.20
N HIS A 200 8.79 3.58 22.91
CA HIS A 200 7.33 3.58 23.03
C HIS A 200 6.67 2.65 21.98
N HIS A 201 7.22 2.56 20.76
CA HIS A 201 6.75 1.59 19.77
C HIS A 201 6.95 0.16 20.29
N GLY A 202 8.10 -0.14 20.91
CA GLY A 202 8.39 -1.46 21.49
C GLY A 202 7.40 -1.85 22.59
N LYS A 203 7.13 -0.95 23.54
CA LYS A 203 6.13 -1.17 24.61
C LYS A 203 4.74 -1.42 24.04
N THR A 204 4.31 -0.62 23.07
CA THR A 204 3.00 -0.74 22.43
C THR A 204 2.86 -2.05 21.66
N LEU A 205 3.85 -2.40 20.82
CA LEU A 205 3.85 -3.65 20.05
C LEU A 205 3.86 -4.88 20.97
N ARG A 206 4.60 -4.84 22.07
CA ARG A 206 4.59 -5.88 23.10
C ARG A 206 3.19 -6.06 23.69
N LEU A 207 2.54 -4.97 24.11
CA LEU A 207 1.21 -5.00 24.67
C LEU A 207 0.16 -5.50 23.66
N ILE A 208 0.26 -5.10 22.39
CA ILE A 208 -0.57 -5.62 21.29
C ILE A 208 -0.37 -7.13 21.17
N GLY A 209 0.87 -7.61 21.15
CA GLY A 209 1.19 -9.04 21.06
C GLY A 209 0.66 -9.86 22.24
N GLU A 210 0.88 -9.39 23.47
CA GLU A 210 0.44 -10.05 24.71
C GLU A 210 -1.09 -10.13 24.84
N THR A 211 -1.81 -9.19 24.23
CA THR A 211 -3.27 -9.10 24.31
C THR A 211 -4.00 -9.52 23.04
N ASN A 212 -3.28 -10.04 22.05
CA ASN A 212 -3.82 -10.34 20.71
C ASN A 212 -4.60 -9.15 20.12
N GLY A 213 -4.05 -7.94 20.23
CA GLY A 213 -4.65 -6.70 19.75
C GLY A 213 -5.68 -6.07 20.67
N ARG A 214 -6.21 -6.76 21.69
CA ARG A 214 -7.30 -6.22 22.53
C ARG A 214 -6.95 -4.92 23.24
N ALA A 215 -5.70 -4.74 23.68
CA ALA A 215 -5.29 -3.49 24.32
C ALA A 215 -5.46 -2.26 23.41
N PHE A 216 -5.33 -2.44 22.09
CA PHE A 216 -5.46 -1.39 21.09
C PHE A 216 -6.91 -0.92 20.91
N TYR A 217 -7.88 -1.85 20.99
CA TYR A 217 -9.28 -1.57 20.66
C TYR A 217 -10.21 -1.44 21.88
N GLU A 218 -9.87 -2.10 22.99
CA GLU A 218 -10.74 -2.17 24.18
C GLU A 218 -10.02 -1.73 25.48
N GLY A 219 -8.69 -1.58 25.44
CA GLY A 219 -7.85 -1.37 26.62
C GLY A 219 -7.23 0.02 26.72
N VAL A 220 -6.07 0.07 27.39
CA VAL A 220 -5.38 1.31 27.76
C VAL A 220 -4.93 2.15 26.55
N LEU A 221 -4.65 1.53 25.41
CA LEU A 221 -4.26 2.28 24.20
C LEU A 221 -5.49 2.93 23.53
N ALA A 222 -6.65 2.28 23.63
CA ALA A 222 -7.93 2.85 23.18
C ALA A 222 -8.32 4.07 24.01
N GLU A 223 -8.10 3.99 25.33
CA GLU A 223 -8.31 5.11 26.26
C GLU A 223 -7.37 6.28 25.95
N ALA A 224 -6.07 6.01 25.75
CA ALA A 224 -5.09 7.05 25.40
C ALA A 224 -5.41 7.74 24.06
N MET A 225 -5.86 6.99 23.05
CA MET A 225 -6.30 7.55 21.77
C MET A 225 -7.52 8.47 21.92
N GLU A 226 -8.52 8.06 22.71
CA GLU A 226 -9.70 8.89 22.96
C GLU A 226 -9.36 10.15 23.76
N GLU A 227 -8.52 10.04 24.79
CA GLU A 227 -8.07 11.18 25.61
C GLU A 227 -7.37 12.24 24.74
N ASP A 228 -6.42 11.81 23.89
CA ASP A 228 -5.70 12.72 22.99
C ASP A 228 -6.64 13.33 21.92
N ALA A 229 -7.54 12.52 21.36
CA ALA A 229 -8.55 13.01 20.43
C ALA A 229 -9.44 14.08 21.08
N LEU A 230 -9.93 13.87 22.30
CA LEU A 230 -10.74 14.86 23.01
C LEU A 230 -9.96 16.15 23.30
N ALA A 231 -8.69 16.04 23.67
CA ALA A 231 -7.83 17.18 23.95
C ALA A 231 -7.56 18.07 22.71
N HIS A 232 -7.53 17.46 21.52
CA HIS A 232 -7.12 18.11 20.28
C HIS A 232 -8.21 18.16 19.19
N GLY A 233 -9.49 18.11 19.61
CA GLY A 233 -10.64 18.34 18.71
C GLY A 233 -10.96 17.19 17.75
N GLY A 234 -10.51 15.98 18.06
CA GLY A 234 -10.76 14.75 17.31
C GLY A 234 -12.11 14.08 17.58
N TYR A 235 -12.53 13.28 16.60
CA TYR A 235 -13.83 12.60 16.57
C TYR A 235 -13.77 11.14 17.02
N LEU A 236 -12.58 10.53 17.02
CA LEU A 236 -12.39 9.12 17.40
C LEU A 236 -12.76 8.91 18.87
N ARG A 237 -13.56 7.88 19.13
CA ARG A 237 -13.93 7.45 20.49
C ARG A 237 -13.53 6.01 20.73
N LYS A 238 -13.40 5.63 22.00
CA LYS A 238 -13.15 4.26 22.43
C LYS A 238 -14.24 3.30 21.89
N SER A 239 -15.49 3.76 21.79
CA SER A 239 -16.57 2.99 21.19
C SER A 239 -16.36 2.70 19.70
N ASP A 240 -15.78 3.63 18.92
CA ASP A 240 -15.47 3.40 17.51
C ASP A 240 -14.40 2.30 17.35
N LEU A 241 -13.40 2.32 18.23
CA LEU A 241 -12.34 1.30 18.29
C LEU A 241 -12.91 -0.06 18.71
N ALA A 242 -13.75 -0.11 19.75
CA ALA A 242 -14.30 -1.36 20.28
C ALA A 242 -15.29 -2.06 19.35
N GLU A 243 -16.01 -1.30 18.50
CA GLU A 243 -16.91 -1.87 17.49
C GLU A 243 -16.16 -2.45 16.28
N PHE A 244 -14.91 -2.05 16.06
CA PHE A 244 -14.16 -2.39 14.87
C PHE A 244 -13.58 -3.82 14.90
N LYS A 245 -13.71 -4.52 13.77
CA LYS A 245 -13.08 -5.82 13.52
C LYS A 245 -12.62 -5.88 12.07
N ALA A 246 -11.47 -6.51 11.83
CA ALA A 246 -11.08 -6.87 10.47
C ALA A 246 -12.07 -7.90 9.92
N SER A 247 -12.39 -7.80 8.63
CA SER A 247 -13.34 -8.68 7.97
C SER A 247 -12.66 -9.53 6.90
N PHE A 248 -13.05 -10.79 6.82
CA PHE A 248 -12.69 -11.64 5.70
C PHE A 248 -13.73 -11.52 4.60
N VAL A 249 -13.29 -11.11 3.42
CA VAL A 249 -14.11 -10.78 2.27
C VAL A 249 -13.78 -11.71 1.11
N THR A 250 -14.73 -11.89 0.20
CA THR A 250 -14.50 -12.60 -1.07
C THR A 250 -13.72 -11.69 -2.02
N PRO A 251 -12.52 -12.07 -2.48
CA PRO A 251 -11.79 -11.30 -3.49
C PRO A 251 -12.52 -11.25 -4.83
N LEU A 252 -12.19 -10.24 -5.63
CA LEU A 252 -12.65 -10.09 -7.01
C LEU A 252 -11.54 -10.56 -7.95
N SER A 253 -11.92 -11.02 -9.14
CA SER A 253 -10.96 -11.37 -10.17
C SER A 253 -11.45 -11.07 -11.58
N VAL A 254 -10.51 -10.96 -12.51
CA VAL A 254 -10.77 -11.02 -13.96
C VAL A 254 -9.81 -12.00 -14.61
N ASP A 255 -10.30 -12.75 -15.60
CA ASP A 255 -9.41 -13.49 -16.49
C ASP A 255 -8.68 -12.52 -17.42
N TYR A 256 -7.35 -12.58 -17.36
CA TYR A 256 -6.45 -11.89 -18.26
C TYR A 256 -5.59 -12.93 -18.98
N ARG A 257 -6.06 -13.36 -20.15
CA ARG A 257 -5.37 -14.30 -21.05
C ARG A 257 -5.05 -15.65 -20.39
N GLY A 258 -6.03 -16.22 -19.68
CA GLY A 258 -5.90 -17.52 -19.01
C GLY A 258 -5.22 -17.47 -17.63
N VAL A 259 -4.95 -16.27 -17.10
CA VAL A 259 -4.51 -16.04 -15.72
C VAL A 259 -5.54 -15.18 -15.01
N GLU A 260 -6.00 -15.62 -13.85
CA GLU A 260 -6.92 -14.86 -13.02
C GLU A 260 -6.12 -13.84 -12.20
N VAL A 261 -6.39 -12.56 -12.44
CA VAL A 261 -5.82 -11.46 -11.66
C VAL A 261 -6.78 -11.16 -10.52
N VAL A 262 -6.29 -11.20 -9.29
CA VAL A 262 -7.10 -11.12 -8.07
C VAL A 262 -6.76 -9.86 -7.28
N GLU A 263 -7.80 -9.17 -6.86
CA GLU A 263 -7.74 -7.98 -6.00
C GLU A 263 -8.81 -8.08 -4.89
N LEU A 264 -8.67 -7.26 -3.84
CA LEU A 264 -9.73 -7.12 -2.84
C LEU A 264 -10.93 -6.33 -3.39
N PRO A 265 -12.16 -6.60 -2.90
CA PRO A 265 -13.32 -5.81 -3.26
C PRO A 265 -13.23 -4.39 -2.71
N PRO A 266 -14.15 -3.49 -3.14
CA PRO A 266 -14.29 -2.16 -2.55
C PRO A 266 -14.37 -2.18 -1.00
N SER A 267 -14.00 -1.11 -0.32
CA SER A 267 -13.68 0.23 -0.85
C SER A 267 -12.25 0.39 -1.41
N GLY A 268 -11.47 -0.70 -1.49
CA GLY A 268 -10.15 -0.70 -2.13
C GLY A 268 -10.21 -0.40 -3.63
N GLN A 269 -9.17 0.24 -4.15
CA GLN A 269 -9.09 0.64 -5.57
C GLN A 269 -8.61 -0.47 -6.52
N GLY A 270 -8.46 -1.71 -6.05
CA GLY A 270 -7.89 -2.81 -6.86
C GLY A 270 -8.76 -3.13 -8.08
N MET A 271 -10.07 -2.85 -7.96
CA MET A 271 -11.02 -2.92 -9.06
C MET A 271 -10.63 -2.05 -10.26
N VAL A 272 -9.89 -0.94 -10.07
CA VAL A 272 -9.36 -0.13 -11.18
C VAL A 272 -8.37 -0.92 -12.03
N ALA A 273 -7.47 -1.68 -11.41
CA ALA A 273 -6.52 -2.53 -12.13
C ALA A 273 -7.28 -3.63 -12.90
N LEU A 274 -8.25 -4.28 -12.24
CA LEU A 274 -9.07 -5.31 -12.86
C LEU A 274 -9.88 -4.77 -14.06
N MET A 275 -10.50 -3.59 -13.92
CA MET A 275 -11.21 -2.93 -15.03
C MET A 275 -10.26 -2.62 -16.19
N ALA A 276 -9.09 -2.03 -15.91
CA ALA A 276 -8.11 -1.70 -16.95
C ALA A 276 -7.63 -2.95 -17.71
N LEU A 277 -7.33 -4.03 -17.00
CA LEU A 277 -6.97 -5.33 -17.59
C LEU A 277 -8.12 -5.92 -18.42
N ASN A 278 -9.35 -5.84 -17.92
CA ASN A 278 -10.54 -6.34 -18.60
C ASN A 278 -10.87 -5.57 -19.89
N ILE A 279 -10.54 -4.27 -19.95
CA ILE A 279 -10.60 -3.46 -21.17
C ILE A 279 -9.45 -3.87 -22.11
N PHE A 280 -8.22 -3.87 -21.60
CA PHE A 280 -7.01 -4.05 -22.39
C PHE A 280 -6.87 -5.45 -23.01
N LYS A 281 -7.41 -6.51 -22.37
CA LYS A 281 -7.33 -7.88 -22.88
C LYS A 281 -7.94 -8.07 -24.27
N ASN A 282 -8.80 -7.16 -24.71
CA ASN A 282 -9.45 -7.17 -26.03
C ASN A 282 -8.50 -6.78 -27.18
N PHE A 283 -7.26 -6.37 -26.89
CA PHE A 283 -6.26 -6.03 -27.88
C PHE A 283 -5.17 -7.11 -28.00
N SER A 284 -4.60 -7.28 -29.19
CA SER A 284 -3.37 -8.05 -29.37
C SER A 284 -2.18 -7.29 -28.79
N VAL A 285 -1.24 -8.04 -28.22
CA VAL A 285 0.04 -7.55 -27.72
C VAL A 285 1.13 -8.32 -28.46
N GLU A 286 1.92 -7.60 -29.25
CA GLU A 286 3.01 -8.18 -30.05
C GLU A 286 4.34 -7.54 -29.62
N ASP A 287 4.40 -6.21 -29.66
CA ASP A 287 5.56 -5.42 -29.29
C ASP A 287 5.23 -4.39 -28.19
N ARG A 288 6.28 -3.83 -27.56
CA ARG A 288 6.17 -2.71 -26.61
C ARG A 288 6.28 -1.37 -27.32
N ASP A 289 5.47 -1.18 -28.35
CA ASP A 289 5.45 0.00 -29.19
C ASP A 289 4.49 1.09 -28.66
N ALA A 290 4.39 2.20 -29.39
CA ALA A 290 3.47 3.28 -29.07
C ALA A 290 1.99 2.84 -29.07
N THR A 291 1.62 1.84 -29.89
CA THR A 291 0.25 1.32 -29.95
C THR A 291 -0.12 0.56 -28.69
N TYR A 292 0.79 -0.29 -28.21
CA TYR A 292 0.69 -0.99 -26.93
C TYR A 292 0.50 0.02 -25.77
N TYR A 293 1.41 1.00 -25.64
CA TYR A 293 1.32 1.97 -24.54
C TYR A 293 0.08 2.85 -24.66
N HIS A 294 -0.32 3.25 -25.87
CA HIS A 294 -1.53 4.04 -26.06
C HIS A 294 -2.77 3.29 -25.56
N ARG A 295 -2.93 2.01 -25.92
CA ARG A 295 -4.05 1.17 -25.46
C ARG A 295 -4.03 0.98 -23.94
N MET A 296 -2.85 0.79 -23.33
CA MET A 296 -2.74 0.76 -21.87
C MET A 296 -3.15 2.09 -21.23
N PHE A 297 -2.69 3.21 -21.77
CA PHE A 297 -2.95 4.55 -21.25
C PHE A 297 -4.46 4.87 -21.29
N GLU A 298 -5.13 4.64 -22.42
CA GLU A 298 -6.57 4.85 -22.52
C GLU A 298 -7.34 3.90 -21.59
N SER A 299 -6.99 2.60 -21.55
CA SER A 299 -7.66 1.63 -20.67
C SER A 299 -7.56 2.01 -19.19
N MET A 300 -6.37 2.47 -18.75
CA MET A 300 -6.16 2.91 -17.37
C MET A 300 -6.93 4.19 -17.04
N LYS A 301 -6.96 5.18 -17.95
CA LYS A 301 -7.76 6.40 -17.76
C LYS A 301 -9.25 6.10 -17.64
N MET A 302 -9.78 5.23 -18.49
CA MET A 302 -11.18 4.80 -18.43
C MET A 302 -11.49 4.10 -17.11
N ALA A 303 -10.64 3.17 -16.69
CA ALA A 303 -10.80 2.47 -15.43
C ALA A 303 -10.70 3.39 -14.22
N PHE A 304 -9.83 4.40 -14.23
CA PHE A 304 -9.78 5.40 -13.16
C PHE A 304 -11.03 6.28 -13.13
N ALA A 305 -11.51 6.73 -14.29
CA ALA A 305 -12.75 7.50 -14.37
C ALA A 305 -13.92 6.71 -13.76
N ASP A 306 -14.07 5.44 -14.13
CA ASP A 306 -15.10 4.56 -13.56
C ASP A 306 -14.86 4.32 -12.05
N GLY A 307 -13.59 4.12 -11.65
CA GLY A 307 -13.21 3.92 -10.26
C GLY A 307 -13.55 5.11 -9.36
N MET A 308 -13.22 6.32 -9.80
CA MET A 308 -13.54 7.58 -9.11
C MET A 308 -15.06 7.80 -9.03
N HIS A 309 -15.79 7.41 -10.08
CA HIS A 309 -17.23 7.57 -10.13
C HIS A 309 -18.01 6.55 -9.29
N TYR A 310 -17.51 5.32 -9.12
CA TYR A 310 -18.27 4.23 -8.48
C TYR A 310 -17.71 3.73 -7.15
N ILE A 311 -16.40 3.70 -6.94
CA ILE A 311 -15.79 3.03 -5.78
C ILE A 311 -15.90 3.89 -4.53
N THR A 312 -16.48 3.33 -3.48
CA THR A 312 -16.50 3.86 -2.12
C THR A 312 -16.82 2.71 -1.17
N ASP A 313 -17.31 2.99 0.05
CA ASP A 313 -17.89 1.98 0.93
C ASP A 313 -18.85 1.06 0.16
N PRO A 314 -18.65 -0.28 0.16
CA PRO A 314 -19.55 -1.23 -0.51
C PRO A 314 -21.02 -1.03 -0.15
N ALA A 315 -21.32 -0.63 1.08
CA ALA A 315 -22.69 -0.40 1.54
C ALA A 315 -23.36 0.82 0.87
N GLN A 316 -22.58 1.69 0.22
CA GLN A 316 -23.04 2.93 -0.42
C GLN A 316 -22.73 3.01 -1.92
N MET A 317 -22.13 1.97 -2.51
CA MET A 317 -21.89 1.92 -3.94
C MET A 317 -23.19 1.85 -4.74
N LYS A 318 -23.26 2.60 -5.84
CA LYS A 318 -24.42 2.65 -6.74
C LYS A 318 -24.40 1.56 -7.82
N ALA A 319 -23.26 0.93 -8.05
CA ALA A 319 -23.08 -0.15 -9.01
C ALA A 319 -22.45 -1.36 -8.32
N SER A 320 -22.85 -2.57 -8.71
CA SER A 320 -22.23 -3.80 -8.21
C SER A 320 -20.83 -3.96 -8.82
N PRO A 321 -19.79 -4.29 -8.02
CA PRO A 321 -18.45 -4.57 -8.53
C PRO A 321 -18.44 -5.62 -9.66
N GLU A 322 -19.26 -6.67 -9.53
CA GLU A 322 -19.34 -7.76 -10.49
C GLU A 322 -19.79 -7.26 -11.86
N ALA A 323 -20.69 -6.27 -11.93
CA ALA A 323 -21.17 -5.72 -13.20
C ALA A 323 -20.07 -4.95 -13.96
N LEU A 324 -19.24 -4.20 -13.24
CA LEU A 324 -18.12 -3.43 -13.79
C LEU A 324 -16.96 -4.34 -14.24
N LEU A 325 -16.89 -5.57 -13.71
CA LEU A 325 -15.87 -6.56 -14.04
C LEU A 325 -16.32 -7.62 -15.06
N LYS A 326 -17.56 -7.58 -15.54
CA LYS A 326 -18.02 -8.48 -16.61
C LYS A 326 -17.19 -8.28 -17.87
N GLU A 327 -16.90 -9.37 -18.57
CA GLU A 327 -16.18 -9.34 -19.85
C GLU A 327 -16.86 -8.40 -20.86
N ALA A 328 -18.19 -8.48 -20.98
CA ALA A 328 -18.96 -7.60 -21.87
C ALA A 328 -18.78 -6.10 -21.58
N TYR A 329 -18.56 -5.72 -20.32
CA TYR A 329 -18.27 -4.34 -19.95
C TYR A 329 -16.89 -3.92 -20.48
N GLY A 330 -15.86 -4.75 -20.25
CA GLY A 330 -14.51 -4.54 -20.77
C GLY A 330 -14.49 -4.43 -22.31
N THR A 331 -15.20 -5.34 -23.00
CA THR A 331 -15.32 -5.30 -24.47
C THR A 331 -16.00 -4.01 -24.93
N MET A 332 -17.13 -3.61 -24.32
CA MET A 332 -17.82 -2.35 -24.65
C MET A 332 -16.88 -1.15 -24.52
N ARG A 333 -16.20 -1.02 -23.38
CA ARG A 333 -15.27 0.08 -23.11
C ARG A 333 -14.08 0.06 -24.08
N SER A 334 -13.57 -1.10 -24.46
CA SER A 334 -12.46 -1.20 -25.42
C SER A 334 -12.78 -0.61 -26.80
N LEU A 335 -14.06 -0.62 -27.21
CA LEU A 335 -14.51 -0.02 -28.47
C LEU A 335 -14.53 1.52 -28.45
N GLU A 336 -14.44 2.13 -27.27
CA GLU A 336 -14.37 3.60 -27.14
C GLU A 336 -12.95 4.16 -27.32
N ILE A 337 -11.94 3.28 -27.31
CA ILE A 337 -10.53 3.64 -27.51
C ILE A 337 -10.30 3.94 -29.00
N GLU A 338 -9.99 5.20 -29.29
CA GLU A 338 -9.69 5.71 -30.63
C GLU A 338 -8.19 5.86 -30.84
N GLU A 339 -7.75 6.33 -32.01
CA GLU A 339 -6.33 6.54 -32.30
C GLU A 339 -5.70 7.70 -31.50
N LYS A 340 -6.52 8.70 -31.12
CA LYS A 340 -6.09 9.89 -30.39
C LYS A 340 -6.52 9.83 -28.92
N ALA A 341 -5.67 10.38 -28.05
CA ALA A 341 -5.88 10.39 -26.61
C ALA A 341 -7.11 11.21 -26.21
N LYS A 342 -8.01 10.59 -25.44
CA LYS A 342 -9.23 11.20 -24.90
C LYS A 342 -9.08 11.65 -23.45
N ILE A 343 -10.04 12.47 -23.01
CA ILE A 343 -10.24 12.81 -21.60
C ILE A 343 -11.49 12.07 -21.15
N PHE A 344 -11.36 11.25 -20.11
CA PHE A 344 -12.48 10.49 -19.53
C PHE A 344 -12.98 11.06 -18.20
N THR A 345 -12.13 11.82 -17.51
CA THR A 345 -12.47 12.53 -16.27
C THR A 345 -11.61 13.79 -16.12
N HIS A 346 -12.15 14.79 -15.43
CA HIS A 346 -11.43 15.99 -14.98
C HIS A 346 -11.09 15.92 -13.48
N GLU A 347 -11.45 14.84 -12.80
CA GLU A 347 -11.13 14.64 -11.39
C GLU A 347 -9.64 14.35 -11.20
N ASP A 348 -9.06 14.98 -10.16
CA ASP A 348 -7.66 14.78 -9.80
C ASP A 348 -7.53 13.61 -8.80
N PRO A 349 -6.63 12.64 -9.04
CA PRO A 349 -6.28 11.65 -8.03
C PRO A 349 -5.57 12.32 -6.84
N SER A 350 -5.92 11.93 -5.62
CA SER A 350 -5.27 12.43 -4.40
C SER A 350 -3.85 11.86 -4.23
N LYS A 351 -3.03 12.46 -3.35
CA LYS A 351 -1.63 12.02 -3.12
C LYS A 351 -1.56 11.01 -1.97
N SER A 352 -0.71 9.97 -2.07
CA SER A 352 -0.46 9.06 -0.94
C SER A 352 0.87 8.28 -1.07
N GLY A 353 1.35 7.71 0.03
CA GLY A 353 2.51 6.81 0.12
C GLY A 353 2.17 5.57 0.95
N THR A 354 2.89 4.46 0.81
CA THR A 354 2.51 3.17 1.44
C THR A 354 3.72 2.25 1.68
N VAL A 355 3.55 1.11 2.35
CA VAL A 355 4.51 -0.01 2.33
C VAL A 355 3.80 -1.28 1.85
N TYR A 356 4.49 -2.10 1.05
CA TYR A 356 4.00 -3.37 0.50
C TYR A 356 4.98 -4.50 0.83
N LEU A 357 4.44 -5.69 1.11
CA LEU A 357 5.23 -6.90 1.33
C LEU A 357 4.52 -8.15 0.79
N ASN A 358 5.30 -9.17 0.47
CA ASN A 358 4.77 -10.49 0.22
C ASN A 358 5.66 -11.59 0.78
N THR A 359 5.04 -12.75 1.03
CA THR A 359 5.69 -13.91 1.62
C THR A 359 5.22 -15.20 0.97
N ALA A 360 6.08 -16.20 0.98
CA ALA A 360 5.73 -17.57 0.61
C ALA A 360 6.48 -18.56 1.51
N ASP A 361 5.92 -19.75 1.73
CA ASP A 361 6.51 -20.78 2.58
C ASP A 361 6.65 -22.14 1.89
N LYS A 362 7.31 -23.08 2.57
CA LYS A 362 7.56 -24.46 2.12
C LYS A 362 6.29 -25.28 1.83
N GLU A 363 5.15 -24.89 2.38
CA GLU A 363 3.88 -25.62 2.23
C GLU A 363 3.08 -25.12 1.01
N GLY A 364 3.59 -24.10 0.32
CA GLY A 364 2.91 -23.53 -0.83
C GLY A 364 1.97 -22.39 -0.48
N ASN A 365 1.94 -21.93 0.78
CA ASN A 365 1.13 -20.78 1.18
C ASN A 365 1.82 -19.49 0.71
N MET A 366 1.02 -18.50 0.31
CA MET A 366 1.52 -17.21 -0.19
C MET A 366 0.65 -16.07 0.35
N VAL A 367 1.26 -14.96 0.71
CA VAL A 367 0.55 -13.77 1.20
C VAL A 367 1.00 -12.55 0.42
N SER A 368 0.03 -11.78 -0.07
CA SER A 368 0.22 -10.42 -0.57
C SER A 368 -0.38 -9.49 0.49
N MET A 369 0.43 -8.68 1.16
CA MET A 369 -0.04 -7.83 2.26
C MET A 369 0.51 -6.42 2.18
N ILE A 370 -0.30 -5.46 2.62
CA ILE A 370 -0.03 -4.05 2.42
C ILE A 370 -0.70 -3.22 3.52
N GLN A 371 0.01 -2.24 4.05
CA GLN A 371 -0.47 -1.36 5.12
C GLN A 371 0.11 0.04 4.97
N SER A 372 -0.60 1.05 5.46
CA SER A 372 -0.09 2.43 5.42
C SER A 372 -0.90 3.44 6.22
N ASN A 373 -0.19 4.51 6.60
CA ASN A 373 -0.74 5.72 7.21
C ASN A 373 -1.36 6.71 6.20
N TYR A 374 -1.56 6.30 4.95
CA TYR A 374 -1.96 7.10 3.79
C TYR A 374 -0.90 8.10 3.29
N MET A 375 -0.65 9.22 3.96
CA MET A 375 0.36 10.20 3.50
C MET A 375 1.59 10.21 4.41
N GLY A 376 2.59 9.39 4.09
CA GLY A 376 3.87 9.38 4.80
C GLY A 376 3.71 8.93 6.27
N PHE A 377 4.04 9.81 7.21
CA PHE A 377 3.75 9.60 8.65
C PHE A 377 2.25 9.69 8.98
N GLY A 378 1.39 10.10 8.04
CA GLY A 378 -0.06 10.19 8.21
C GLY A 378 -0.52 11.55 8.69
N SER A 379 -1.33 11.57 9.75
CA SER A 379 -1.96 12.79 10.23
C SER A 379 -0.99 13.75 10.93
N GLY A 380 0.22 13.27 11.26
CA GLY A 380 1.14 13.97 12.15
C GLY A 380 0.82 13.74 13.63
N ILE A 381 -0.33 13.15 13.96
CA ILE A 381 -0.67 12.83 15.34
C ILE A 381 0.09 11.58 15.78
N VAL A 382 0.74 11.68 16.94
CA VAL A 382 1.30 10.55 17.68
C VAL A 382 0.68 10.54 19.05
N VAL A 383 0.03 9.44 19.42
CA VAL A 383 -0.61 9.31 20.73
C VAL A 383 0.48 9.29 21.81
N LYS A 384 0.35 10.20 22.77
CA LYS A 384 1.35 10.47 23.82
C LYS A 384 1.91 9.20 24.47
N ASP A 385 3.24 9.08 24.50
CA ASP A 385 3.99 7.99 25.15
C ASP A 385 3.70 6.57 24.62
N THR A 386 3.06 6.44 23.46
CA THR A 386 2.75 5.13 22.83
C THR A 386 3.51 4.86 21.53
N GLY A 387 3.98 5.90 20.83
CA GLY A 387 4.54 5.76 19.49
C GLY A 387 3.51 5.39 18.40
N ILE A 388 2.21 5.43 18.71
CA ILE A 388 1.15 5.19 17.72
C ILE A 388 1.01 6.44 16.85
N SER A 389 1.70 6.44 15.70
CA SER A 389 1.50 7.42 14.65
C SER A 389 0.26 7.07 13.83
N LEU A 390 -0.73 7.98 13.81
CA LEU A 390 -2.05 7.75 13.24
C LEU A 390 -2.11 8.09 11.76
N GLN A 391 -2.83 7.26 11.00
CA GLN A 391 -3.10 7.53 9.61
C GLN A 391 -3.94 8.78 9.38
N ASN A 392 -3.88 9.34 8.17
CA ASN A 392 -4.79 10.39 7.70
C ASN A 392 -5.74 9.90 6.60
N ARG A 393 -6.16 8.63 6.63
CA ARG A 393 -6.96 8.00 5.58
C ARG A 393 -8.25 8.73 5.25
N GLY A 394 -8.89 9.35 6.23
CA GLY A 394 -10.10 10.15 6.05
C GLY A 394 -9.91 11.38 5.17
N ALA A 395 -8.67 11.80 4.91
CA ALA A 395 -8.37 12.87 3.95
C ALA A 395 -8.82 12.54 2.52
N ASP A 396 -9.12 11.27 2.23
CA ASP A 396 -9.64 10.82 0.93
C ASP A 396 -11.16 10.99 0.77
N PHE A 397 -11.88 11.31 1.85
CA PHE A 397 -13.30 11.68 1.74
C PHE A 397 -13.47 13.00 0.98
N SER A 398 -14.51 13.04 0.16
CA SER A 398 -14.99 14.30 -0.41
C SER A 398 -15.86 15.05 0.60
N LEU A 399 -15.79 16.39 0.57
CA LEU A 399 -16.72 17.27 1.26
C LEU A 399 -17.85 17.77 0.35
N ASP A 400 -17.91 17.33 -0.90
CA ASP A 400 -19.06 17.55 -1.78
C ASP A 400 -20.16 16.52 -1.44
N GLU A 401 -21.33 17.03 -1.08
CA GLU A 401 -22.51 16.23 -0.71
C GLU A 401 -23.00 15.28 -1.80
N ASN A 402 -22.67 15.56 -3.06
CA ASN A 402 -23.10 14.76 -4.21
C ASN A 402 -22.07 13.70 -4.62
N HIS A 403 -20.86 13.74 -4.07
CA HIS A 403 -19.79 12.84 -4.43
C HIS A 403 -19.99 11.45 -3.83
N VAL A 404 -19.69 10.37 -4.58
CA VAL A 404 -19.89 8.99 -4.08
C VAL A 404 -19.07 8.70 -2.84
N ASN A 405 -17.85 9.24 -2.78
CA ASN A 405 -16.98 9.18 -1.62
C ASN A 405 -17.19 10.33 -0.61
N VAL A 406 -18.39 10.90 -0.51
CA VAL A 406 -18.72 11.92 0.49
C VAL A 406 -18.49 11.40 1.92
N LEU A 407 -17.97 12.25 2.80
CA LEU A 407 -17.84 11.98 4.23
C LEU A 407 -19.21 11.67 4.86
N ALA A 408 -19.29 10.52 5.54
CA ALA A 408 -20.41 10.15 6.39
C ALA A 408 -19.90 9.44 7.65
N PRO A 409 -20.64 9.46 8.77
CA PRO A 409 -20.29 8.71 9.97
C PRO A 409 -20.25 7.20 9.72
N LYS A 410 -19.31 6.49 10.35
CA LYS A 410 -19.13 5.03 10.24
C LYS A 410 -18.93 4.52 8.80
N LYS A 411 -18.55 5.39 7.87
CA LYS A 411 -18.31 5.05 6.46
C LYS A 411 -16.85 4.68 6.26
N LYS A 412 -16.59 3.72 5.37
CA LYS A 412 -15.24 3.43 4.85
C LYS A 412 -14.98 4.28 3.61
N THR A 413 -13.93 5.08 3.62
CA THR A 413 -13.53 5.87 2.45
C THR A 413 -12.98 4.96 1.33
N TYR A 414 -12.97 5.47 0.10
CA TYR A 414 -12.13 4.98 -0.98
C TYR A 414 -10.71 4.72 -0.45
N HIS A 415 -10.13 3.59 -0.82
CA HIS A 415 -8.88 3.16 -0.23
C HIS A 415 -7.84 2.85 -1.29
N THR A 416 -6.70 3.53 -1.23
CA THR A 416 -5.64 3.41 -2.24
C THR A 416 -4.83 2.13 -2.13
N ILE A 417 -4.75 1.53 -0.95
CA ILE A 417 -3.93 0.34 -0.70
C ILE A 417 -4.53 -0.91 -1.34
N ILE A 418 -3.77 -1.61 -2.17
CA ILE A 418 -4.21 -2.83 -2.88
C ILE A 418 -3.13 -3.94 -2.89
N PRO A 419 -3.42 -5.15 -2.38
CA PRO A 419 -2.59 -6.34 -2.59
C PRO A 419 -3.05 -7.13 -3.81
N GLY A 420 -2.13 -7.55 -4.68
CA GLY A 420 -2.42 -8.36 -5.87
C GLY A 420 -2.02 -9.83 -5.71
N MET A 421 -2.76 -10.72 -6.37
CA MET A 421 -2.41 -12.14 -6.53
C MET A 421 -2.80 -12.63 -7.93
N LEU A 422 -2.03 -13.57 -8.46
CA LEU A 422 -2.33 -14.26 -9.72
C LEU A 422 -2.64 -15.73 -9.45
N LEU A 423 -3.72 -16.22 -10.05
CA LEU A 423 -4.04 -17.66 -10.09
C LEU A 423 -3.98 -18.16 -11.53
N LYS A 424 -3.58 -19.42 -11.71
CA LYS A 424 -3.64 -20.12 -12.98
C LYS A 424 -4.19 -21.51 -12.74
N GLU A 425 -5.22 -21.89 -13.49
CA GLU A 425 -5.89 -23.20 -13.35
C GLU A 425 -6.34 -23.50 -11.90
N GLY A 426 -6.86 -22.48 -11.21
CA GLY A 426 -7.33 -22.59 -9.82
C GLY A 426 -6.22 -22.73 -8.78
N LYS A 427 -4.95 -22.52 -9.14
CA LYS A 427 -3.79 -22.57 -8.23
C LYS A 427 -3.09 -21.23 -8.14
N ALA A 428 -2.54 -20.90 -6.98
CA ALA A 428 -1.69 -19.73 -6.82
C ALA A 428 -0.46 -19.77 -7.73
N LEU A 429 -0.32 -18.73 -8.57
CA LEU A 429 0.80 -18.53 -9.48
C LEU A 429 1.78 -17.49 -8.93
N ALA A 430 1.28 -16.35 -8.46
CA ALA A 430 2.14 -15.28 -7.96
C ALA A 430 1.44 -14.39 -6.92
N VAL A 431 2.22 -13.77 -6.04
CA VAL A 431 1.80 -12.62 -5.22
C VAL A 431 2.62 -11.41 -5.63
N PHE A 432 1.96 -10.27 -5.77
CA PHE A 432 2.58 -9.05 -6.25
C PHE A 432 1.88 -7.80 -5.73
N GLY A 433 2.61 -6.70 -5.75
CA GLY A 433 2.06 -5.39 -5.48
C GLY A 433 3.07 -4.31 -5.83
N VAL A 434 2.57 -3.14 -6.19
CA VAL A 434 3.39 -1.96 -6.53
C VAL A 434 2.87 -0.78 -5.74
N MET A 435 3.51 -0.50 -4.61
CA MET A 435 3.17 0.59 -3.68
C MET A 435 3.18 1.96 -4.37
N GLY A 436 2.30 2.90 -4.00
CA GLY A 436 2.40 4.30 -4.46
C GLY A 436 1.09 5.07 -4.62
N GLY A 437 0.08 4.83 -3.77
CA GLY A 437 -1.22 5.48 -3.92
C GLY A 437 -1.90 5.18 -5.24
N TYR A 438 -2.26 6.21 -6.00
CA TYR A 438 -2.86 6.06 -7.32
C TYR A 438 -1.90 5.49 -8.38
N MET A 439 -0.61 5.34 -8.07
CA MET A 439 0.28 4.49 -8.85
C MET A 439 -0.14 3.02 -8.77
N GLN A 440 -0.75 2.56 -7.66
CA GLN A 440 -0.89 1.13 -7.39
C GLN A 440 -1.66 0.39 -8.49
N PRO A 441 -2.87 0.82 -8.93
CA PRO A 441 -3.55 0.14 -10.02
C PRO A 441 -2.75 0.13 -11.33
N GLN A 442 -1.98 1.19 -11.57
CA GLN A 442 -1.16 1.37 -12.77
C GLN A 442 0.05 0.45 -12.74
N GLY A 443 0.72 0.36 -11.59
CA GLY A 443 1.80 -0.56 -11.35
C GLY A 443 1.34 -2.01 -11.43
N HIS A 444 0.19 -2.33 -10.85
CA HIS A 444 -0.43 -3.65 -10.95
C HIS A 444 -0.71 -4.03 -12.41
N PHE A 445 -1.32 -3.13 -13.18
CA PHE A 445 -1.55 -3.34 -14.60
C PHE A 445 -0.24 -3.56 -15.38
N GLN A 446 0.78 -2.73 -15.13
CA GLN A 446 2.09 -2.84 -15.77
C GLN A 446 2.81 -4.16 -15.44
N VAL A 447 2.86 -4.57 -14.16
CA VAL A 447 3.56 -5.81 -13.78
C VAL A 447 2.82 -7.05 -14.25
N VAL A 448 1.49 -7.04 -14.26
CA VAL A 448 0.69 -8.15 -14.82
C VAL A 448 0.98 -8.31 -16.31
N SER A 449 0.94 -7.22 -17.08
CA SER A 449 1.27 -7.28 -18.50
C SER A 449 2.73 -7.71 -18.74
N ASN A 450 3.69 -7.21 -17.94
CA ASN A 450 5.08 -7.63 -18.01
C ASN A 450 5.27 -9.14 -17.79
N LEU A 451 4.58 -9.73 -16.81
CA LEU A 451 4.66 -11.15 -16.49
C LEU A 451 3.92 -12.02 -17.52
N ILE A 452 2.74 -11.59 -17.97
CA ILE A 452 1.82 -12.42 -18.77
C ILE A 452 2.01 -12.23 -20.27
N ASP A 453 2.12 -10.99 -20.74
CA ASP A 453 2.24 -10.70 -22.17
C ASP A 453 3.69 -10.82 -22.67
N PHE A 454 4.66 -10.41 -21.85
CA PHE A 454 6.08 -10.38 -22.22
C PHE A 454 6.94 -11.45 -21.54
N HIS A 455 6.34 -12.26 -20.66
CA HIS A 455 7.02 -13.35 -19.96
C HIS A 455 8.31 -12.92 -19.24
N LEU A 456 8.36 -11.67 -18.75
CA LEU A 456 9.50 -11.19 -18.01
C LEU A 456 9.59 -11.94 -16.67
N ASN A 457 10.82 -12.20 -16.23
CA ASN A 457 11.04 -12.72 -14.88
C ASN A 457 10.64 -11.69 -13.81
N PRO A 458 10.40 -12.09 -12.55
CA PRO A 458 9.92 -11.19 -11.49
C PRO A 458 10.75 -9.93 -11.30
N GLN A 459 12.08 -10.03 -11.39
CA GLN A 459 12.97 -8.88 -11.23
C GLN A 459 12.88 -7.93 -12.43
N MET A 460 12.92 -8.46 -13.66
CA MET A 460 12.78 -7.66 -14.89
C MET A 460 11.40 -7.02 -15.03
N ALA A 461 10.34 -7.68 -14.55
CA ALA A 461 9.00 -7.12 -14.50
C ALA A 461 8.92 -5.88 -13.59
N LEU A 462 9.73 -5.84 -12.52
CA LEU A 462 9.86 -4.69 -11.63
C LEU A 462 10.82 -3.61 -12.14
N ASP A 463 11.91 -4.01 -12.80
CA ASP A 463 12.93 -3.11 -13.34
C ASP A 463 12.49 -2.39 -14.61
N ALA A 464 11.51 -2.93 -15.34
CA ALA A 464 10.92 -2.28 -16.50
C ALA A 464 10.57 -0.79 -16.23
N PRO A 465 10.88 0.12 -17.17
CA PRO A 465 10.53 1.54 -17.04
C PRO A 465 9.01 1.71 -16.89
N ARG A 466 8.60 2.51 -15.91
CA ARG A 466 7.19 2.72 -15.59
C ARG A 466 6.64 4.02 -16.13
N TRP A 467 5.33 4.03 -16.26
CA TRP A 467 4.52 5.19 -16.55
C TRP A 467 3.43 5.37 -15.49
N GLN A 468 2.93 6.59 -15.36
CA GLN A 468 1.86 6.96 -14.44
C GLN A 468 0.99 8.06 -15.05
N TRP A 469 -0.30 7.81 -15.20
CA TRP A 469 -1.33 8.81 -15.43
C TRP A 469 -1.47 9.73 -14.22
N ILE A 470 -1.52 11.03 -14.48
CA ILE A 470 -1.64 12.07 -13.46
C ILE A 470 -3.04 12.67 -13.46
N LYS A 471 -3.48 13.20 -14.60
CA LYS A 471 -4.84 13.70 -14.82
C LYS A 471 -5.11 13.82 -16.31
N GLU A 472 -6.36 13.81 -16.73
CA GLU A 472 -6.75 14.10 -18.12
C GLU A 472 -5.86 13.35 -19.14
N LYS A 473 -5.07 14.07 -19.96
CA LYS A 473 -4.11 13.50 -20.93
C LYS A 473 -2.67 13.41 -20.42
N ALA A 474 -2.41 13.85 -19.20
CA ALA A 474 -1.07 13.96 -18.62
C ALA A 474 -0.56 12.64 -18.07
N PHE A 475 0.63 12.26 -18.51
CA PHE A 475 1.38 11.11 -18.01
C PHE A 475 2.80 11.53 -17.62
N MET A 476 3.32 10.88 -16.59
CA MET A 476 4.74 10.85 -16.28
C MET A 476 5.31 9.51 -16.68
N VAL A 477 6.56 9.50 -17.15
CA VAL A 477 7.34 8.29 -17.45
C VAL A 477 8.74 8.39 -16.87
N GLU A 478 9.34 7.25 -16.57
CA GLU A 478 10.71 7.21 -16.07
C GLU A 478 11.75 7.61 -17.14
N PRO A 479 12.97 8.00 -16.72
CA PRO A 479 14.02 8.43 -17.66
C PRO A 479 14.44 7.35 -18.66
N ALA A 480 14.30 6.07 -18.30
CA ALA A 480 14.64 4.93 -19.15
C ALA A 480 13.51 4.52 -20.11
N PHE A 481 12.40 5.27 -20.16
CA PHE A 481 11.30 5.00 -21.08
C PHE A 481 11.73 5.20 -22.53
N ASP A 482 11.21 4.36 -23.43
CA ASP A 482 11.58 4.38 -24.85
C ASP A 482 11.22 5.72 -25.52
N GLN A 483 12.20 6.36 -26.16
CA GLN A 483 12.04 7.72 -26.69
C GLN A 483 11.16 7.74 -27.95
N GLU A 484 11.26 6.72 -28.80
CA GLU A 484 10.46 6.64 -30.03
C GLU A 484 8.97 6.44 -29.68
N ALA A 485 8.66 5.52 -28.76
CA ALA A 485 7.31 5.34 -28.25
C ALA A 485 6.77 6.61 -27.59
N LEU A 486 7.59 7.32 -26.83
CA LEU A 486 7.23 8.57 -26.16
C LEU A 486 6.87 9.68 -27.15
N GLU A 487 7.62 9.85 -28.23
CA GLU A 487 7.33 10.81 -29.29
C GLU A 487 6.02 10.44 -30.01
N ALA A 488 5.85 9.19 -30.41
CA ALA A 488 4.63 8.71 -31.05
C ALA A 488 3.39 8.83 -30.13
N LEU A 489 3.53 8.64 -28.81
CA LEU A 489 2.45 8.87 -27.85
C LEU A 489 2.03 10.34 -27.81
N ARG A 490 2.98 11.28 -27.92
CA ARG A 490 2.67 12.72 -28.02
C ARG A 490 1.96 13.07 -29.31
N GLU A 491 2.32 12.45 -30.43
CA GLU A 491 1.60 12.61 -31.69
C GLU A 491 0.16 12.07 -31.62
N LYS A 492 -0.07 11.03 -30.81
CA LYS A 492 -1.41 10.55 -30.46
C LYS A 492 -2.16 11.49 -29.51
N GLY A 493 -1.54 12.55 -29.01
CA GLY A 493 -2.16 13.59 -28.18
C GLY A 493 -2.01 13.40 -26.67
N HIS A 494 -1.17 12.47 -26.22
CA HIS A 494 -0.83 12.34 -24.81
C HIS A 494 0.16 13.42 -24.35
N GLU A 495 -0.06 13.96 -23.16
CA GLU A 495 0.85 14.94 -22.53
C GLU A 495 1.88 14.21 -21.67
N VAL A 496 2.86 13.58 -22.32
CA VAL A 496 3.85 12.72 -21.65
C VAL A 496 5.11 13.51 -21.28
N LYS A 497 5.49 13.46 -20.00
CA LYS A 497 6.71 14.09 -19.44
C LYS A 497 7.62 13.06 -18.79
N ILE A 498 8.92 13.24 -18.98
CA ILE A 498 9.93 12.45 -18.25
C ILE A 498 10.06 13.04 -16.85
N GLU A 499 9.88 12.20 -15.84
CA GLU A 499 10.10 12.54 -14.44
C GLU A 499 11.44 11.96 -13.97
N LYS A 500 12.28 12.81 -13.38
CA LYS A 500 13.61 12.42 -12.89
C LYS A 500 13.55 11.78 -11.51
N ASP A 501 12.60 12.20 -10.67
CA ASP A 501 12.38 11.60 -9.36
C ASP A 501 11.65 10.27 -9.50
N ARG A 502 12.42 9.17 -9.44
CA ARG A 502 11.90 7.80 -9.56
C ARG A 502 10.98 7.40 -8.40
N SER A 503 10.94 8.16 -7.30
CA SER A 503 10.07 7.85 -6.16
C SER A 503 8.58 7.97 -6.49
N HIS A 504 8.22 8.66 -7.58
CA HIS A 504 6.84 8.77 -8.07
C HIS A 504 6.30 7.49 -8.73
N PHE A 505 7.15 6.53 -9.10
CA PHE A 505 6.75 5.34 -9.86
C PHE A 505 6.58 4.09 -9.01
N GLY A 506 6.46 4.28 -7.71
CA GLY A 506 6.11 3.23 -6.77
C GLY A 506 7.21 2.22 -6.47
N ARG A 507 6.90 1.26 -5.59
CA ARG A 507 7.84 0.23 -5.13
C ARG A 507 7.19 -1.14 -5.17
N GLY A 508 7.69 -2.03 -6.01
CA GLY A 508 7.08 -3.35 -6.21
C GLY A 508 7.85 -4.52 -5.62
N GLN A 509 7.13 -5.57 -5.25
CA GLN A 509 7.69 -6.87 -4.86
C GLN A 509 6.90 -7.98 -5.56
N ILE A 510 7.56 -9.04 -6.00
CA ILE A 510 6.92 -10.15 -6.72
C ILE A 510 7.52 -11.48 -6.26
N ILE A 511 6.66 -12.45 -5.94
CA ILE A 511 7.03 -13.86 -5.79
C ILE A 511 6.17 -14.67 -6.76
N VAL A 512 6.82 -15.44 -7.62
CA VAL A 512 6.20 -16.40 -8.55
C VAL A 512 6.49 -17.81 -8.08
N LYS A 513 5.46 -18.65 -8.00
CA LYS A 513 5.58 -20.08 -7.74
C LYS A 513 5.78 -20.84 -9.05
N LEU A 514 6.81 -21.67 -9.09
CA LEU A 514 7.18 -22.48 -10.25
C LEU A 514 6.52 -23.86 -10.18
N GLU A 515 6.40 -24.53 -11.32
CA GLU A 515 5.76 -25.85 -11.42
C GLU A 515 6.44 -26.94 -10.58
N ASN A 516 7.76 -26.83 -10.37
CA ASN A 516 8.53 -27.73 -9.51
C ASN A 516 8.39 -27.43 -8.01
N GLY A 517 7.54 -26.48 -7.63
CA GLY A 517 7.29 -26.07 -6.25
C GLY A 517 8.26 -25.03 -5.69
N ALA A 518 9.32 -24.66 -6.43
CA ALA A 518 10.21 -23.58 -6.02
C ALA A 518 9.58 -22.19 -6.26
N TYR A 519 10.22 -21.16 -5.72
CA TYR A 519 9.84 -19.76 -5.90
C TYR A 519 10.91 -19.00 -6.67
N ALA A 520 10.48 -18.09 -7.55
CA ALA A 520 11.29 -17.06 -8.16
C ALA A 520 10.81 -15.69 -7.68
N ALA A 521 11.72 -14.83 -7.21
CA ALA A 521 11.35 -13.57 -6.58
C ALA A 521 12.19 -12.38 -7.05
N GLY A 522 11.55 -11.21 -7.06
CA GLY A 522 12.15 -9.91 -7.39
C GLY A 522 11.71 -8.85 -6.39
N CYS A 523 12.56 -7.85 -6.18
CA CYS A 523 12.29 -6.69 -5.33
C CYS A 523 12.63 -5.37 -6.02
N GLU A 524 12.01 -4.29 -5.55
CA GLU A 524 12.18 -2.96 -6.12
C GLU A 524 13.65 -2.48 -6.15
N SER A 525 14.13 -2.07 -7.33
CA SER A 525 15.48 -1.50 -7.51
C SER A 525 15.56 -0.01 -7.20
N ARG A 526 14.42 0.70 -7.12
CA ARG A 526 14.33 2.14 -6.84
C ARG A 526 14.51 2.52 -5.36
N THR A 527 14.69 1.55 -4.45
CA THR A 527 14.70 1.80 -3.01
C THR A 527 15.52 0.75 -2.26
N ASP A 528 15.59 0.85 -0.92
CA ASP A 528 16.34 -0.05 -0.04
C ASP A 528 15.69 -1.45 0.08
N SER A 529 14.82 -1.86 -0.85
CA SER A 529 14.09 -3.13 -0.80
C SER A 529 15.02 -4.34 -0.78
N ASN A 530 14.53 -5.42 -0.18
CA ASN A 530 15.29 -6.66 -0.08
C ASN A 530 14.43 -7.92 -0.19
N LEU A 531 15.10 -8.99 -0.57
CA LEU A 531 14.61 -10.36 -0.56
C LEU A 531 15.34 -11.13 0.54
N ALA A 532 14.60 -11.86 1.35
CA ALA A 532 15.13 -12.83 2.30
C ALA A 532 14.57 -14.21 1.93
N VAL A 533 15.46 -15.19 1.69
CA VAL A 533 15.11 -16.52 1.18
C VAL A 533 15.54 -17.63 2.15
N TYR A 534 14.76 -18.71 2.17
CA TYR A 534 14.98 -19.92 3.00
C TYR A 534 14.93 -21.20 2.16
#